data_AF-A0A6P3XJV7-F1
#
_entry.id   AF-A0A6P3XJV7-F1
#
_cell.length_a   1.000
_cell.length_b   1.000
_cell.length_c   1.000
_cell.angle_alpha   90.00
_cell.angle_beta   90.00
_cell.angle_gamma   90.00
#
_symmetry.space_group_name_H-M   'P 1'
#
loop_
_entity.id
_entity.type
_entity.pdbx_description
1 polymer ?
#
loop_
_entity_poly.entity_id
_entity_poly.type
_entity_poly.pdbx_seq_one_letter_code
_entity_poly.pdbx_strand_id
1 'polypeptide(L)'
;MNLEDVERKGRLQKLDDDILRAMVDSDLGQTIRELSLKIGCPWSTVQDHLHRMGKVYKQGIWVPHELTETALDQRRTICASLLSWYKTDPFLRRIVTGDEKWVLYNNPIGKKQWLSSKEAPIPTPKPSLTLKKVL
;
A
#
# COMPACT_ATOMS: atom_id res chain seq x y z
N MET A 1 -18.40 35.21 -41.41
CA MET A 1 -17.05 34.74 -41.04
C MET A 1 -17.21 33.89 -39.78
N ASN A 2 -17.16 32.56 -39.91
CA ASN A 2 -17.15 31.66 -38.76
C ASN A 2 -15.71 31.60 -38.23
N LEU A 3 -15.48 32.16 -37.04
CA LEU A 3 -14.27 31.93 -36.27
C LEU A 3 -14.46 30.59 -35.52
N GLU A 4 -14.04 29.50 -36.15
CA GLU A 4 -13.87 28.24 -35.44
C GLU A 4 -12.58 28.34 -34.60
N ASP A 5 -12.74 28.36 -33.28
CA ASP A 5 -11.63 28.35 -32.33
C ASP A 5 -11.00 26.95 -32.38
N VAL A 6 -9.91 26.82 -33.13
CA VAL A 6 -9.15 25.57 -33.22
C VAL A 6 -8.60 25.25 -31.85
N GLU A 7 -8.76 23.99 -31.41
CA GLU A 7 -8.23 23.49 -30.14
C GLU A 7 -6.77 23.93 -29.96
N ARG A 8 -6.54 24.85 -29.01
CA ARG A 8 -5.19 25.33 -28.71
C ARG A 8 -4.39 24.15 -28.17
N LYS A 9 -3.42 23.66 -28.94
CA LYS A 9 -2.37 22.77 -28.45
C LYS A 9 -1.59 23.52 -27.38
N GLY A 10 -1.98 23.34 -26.13
CA GLY A 10 -1.28 23.87 -24.97
C GLY A 10 0.19 23.39 -24.93
N ARG A 11 0.93 23.86 -23.93
CA ARG A 11 2.33 23.47 -23.70
C ARG A 11 2.47 21.94 -23.74
N LEU A 12 3.31 21.42 -24.66
CA LEU A 12 3.60 20.00 -24.77
C LEU A 12 4.06 19.47 -23.39
N GLN A 13 3.23 18.67 -22.72
CA GLN A 13 3.64 17.90 -21.55
C GLN A 13 4.49 16.74 -22.07
N LYS A 14 5.80 16.94 -22.11
CA LYS A 14 6.77 15.95 -22.59
C LYS A 14 7.03 14.87 -21.53
N LEU A 15 5.99 14.42 -20.84
CA LEU A 15 6.03 13.27 -19.96
C LEU A 15 5.02 12.25 -20.51
N ASP A 16 5.57 11.15 -21.00
CA ASP A 16 4.79 10.00 -21.43
C ASP A 16 4.21 9.31 -20.19
N ASP A 17 2.88 9.25 -20.13
CA ASP A 17 2.13 8.62 -19.03
C ASP A 17 2.45 7.12 -18.94
N ASP A 18 2.75 6.46 -20.06
CA ASP A 18 3.04 5.03 -20.06
C ASP A 18 4.43 4.74 -19.46
N ILE A 19 5.41 5.64 -19.67
CA ILE A 19 6.71 5.57 -19.02
C ILE A 19 6.57 5.74 -17.51
N LEU A 20 5.81 6.75 -17.07
CA LEU A 20 5.59 7.00 -15.64
C LEU A 20 4.83 5.84 -14.99
N ARG A 21 3.85 5.26 -15.67
CA ARG A 21 3.11 4.09 -15.21
C ARG A 21 4.03 2.89 -15.03
N ALA A 22 4.88 2.58 -16.00
CA ALA A 22 5.84 1.49 -15.91
C ALA A 22 6.83 1.68 -14.73
N MET A 23 7.29 2.91 -14.48
CA MET A 23 8.16 3.21 -13.33
C MET A 23 7.45 2.95 -11.99
N VAL A 24 6.19 3.39 -11.87
CA VAL A 24 5.40 3.18 -10.65
C VAL A 24 5.09 1.70 -10.43
N ASP A 25 4.71 0.98 -11.48
CA ASP A 25 4.35 -0.44 -11.37
C ASP A 25 5.58 -1.31 -11.04
N SER A 26 6.80 -0.86 -11.39
CA SER A 26 8.06 -1.53 -11.01
C SER A 26 8.40 -1.40 -9.52
N ASP A 27 8.02 -0.28 -8.90
CA ASP A 27 8.22 -0.03 -7.47
C ASP A 27 7.20 1.00 -7.00
N LEU A 28 6.15 0.49 -6.37
CA LEU A 28 5.02 1.27 -5.88
C LEU A 28 5.45 2.24 -4.77
N GLY A 29 6.57 1.98 -4.10
CA GLY A 29 7.06 2.75 -2.95
C GLY A 29 7.73 4.07 -3.29
N GLN A 30 8.00 4.34 -4.57
CA GLN A 30 8.77 5.50 -5.00
C GLN A 30 8.10 6.82 -4.62
N THR A 31 8.91 7.75 -4.14
CA THR A 31 8.47 9.11 -3.88
C THR A 31 8.40 9.89 -5.20
N ILE A 32 7.54 10.90 -5.26
CA ILE A 32 7.48 11.80 -6.42
C ILE A 32 8.83 12.49 -6.66
N ARG A 33 9.62 12.73 -5.60
CA ARG A 33 10.97 13.29 -5.73
C ARG A 33 11.90 12.33 -6.50
N GLU A 34 11.92 11.06 -6.15
CA GLU A 34 12.70 10.04 -6.86
C GLU A 34 12.24 9.92 -8.32
N LEU A 35 10.93 9.87 -8.56
CA LEU A 35 10.36 9.85 -9.92
C LEU A 35 10.77 11.08 -10.72
N SER A 36 10.70 12.27 -10.11
CA SER A 36 11.08 13.53 -10.74
C SER A 36 12.55 13.56 -11.16
N LEU A 37 13.43 13.02 -10.33
CA LEU A 37 14.87 12.92 -10.62
C LEU A 37 15.16 11.92 -11.74
N LYS A 38 14.49 10.76 -11.74
CA LYS A 38 14.65 9.73 -12.78
C LYS A 38 14.16 10.20 -14.15
N ILE A 39 13.06 10.94 -14.17
CA ILE A 39 12.40 11.41 -15.39
C ILE A 39 12.99 12.75 -15.87
N GLY A 40 13.65 13.50 -14.99
CA GLY A 40 14.16 14.84 -15.29
C GLY A 40 13.06 15.90 -15.44
N CYS A 41 11.89 15.66 -14.85
CA CYS A 41 10.76 16.58 -14.86
C CYS A 41 10.53 17.21 -13.47
N PRO A 42 9.93 18.40 -13.39
CA PRO A 42 9.53 18.98 -12.11
C PRO A 42 8.59 18.06 -11.33
N TRP A 43 8.73 18.05 -10.00
CA TRP A 43 7.88 17.27 -9.09
C TRP A 43 6.38 17.49 -9.31
N SER A 44 5.96 18.75 -9.57
CA SER A 44 4.56 19.09 -9.80
C SER A 44 4.01 18.41 -11.06
N THR A 45 4.80 18.36 -12.14
CA THR A 45 4.43 17.67 -13.37
C THR A 45 4.20 16.18 -13.12
N VAL A 46 5.11 15.53 -12.39
CA VAL A 46 4.95 14.11 -12.04
C VAL A 46 3.68 13.90 -11.20
N GLN A 47 3.41 14.76 -10.22
CA GLN A 47 2.22 14.67 -9.39
C GLN A 47 0.92 14.80 -10.21
N ASP A 48 0.86 15.79 -11.10
CA ASP A 48 -0.32 16.04 -11.94
C ASP A 48 -0.63 14.84 -12.84
N HIS A 49 0.41 14.25 -13.44
CA HIS A 49 0.28 13.06 -14.28
C HIS A 49 -0.17 11.84 -13.47
N LEU A 50 0.39 11.61 -12.28
CA LEU A 50 -0.05 10.52 -11.37
C LEU A 50 -1.54 10.64 -11.03
N HIS A 51 -2.01 11.84 -10.70
CA HIS A 51 -3.42 12.08 -10.40
C HIS A 51 -4.30 11.89 -11.64
N ARG A 52 -3.87 12.34 -12.82
CA ARG A 52 -4.59 12.14 -14.08
C ARG A 52 -4.76 10.65 -14.41
N MET A 53 -3.76 9.84 -14.09
CA MET A 53 -3.82 8.37 -14.22
C MET A 53 -4.65 7.69 -13.11
N GLY A 54 -5.22 8.45 -12.16
CA GLY A 54 -6.01 7.91 -11.06
C GLY A 54 -5.18 7.20 -9.99
N LYS A 55 -3.86 7.41 -9.96
CA LYS A 55 -2.97 6.88 -8.92
C LYS A 55 -3.04 7.78 -7.67
N VAL A 56 -3.06 7.15 -6.51
CA VAL A 56 -3.08 7.80 -5.19
C VAL A 56 -2.01 7.20 -4.29
N TYR A 57 -1.40 8.04 -3.46
CA TYR A 57 -0.31 7.61 -2.57
C TYR A 57 -0.85 7.16 -1.22
N LYS A 58 -1.12 5.86 -1.10
CA LYS A 58 -1.75 5.24 0.09
C LYS A 58 -0.71 4.73 1.06
N GLN A 59 -1.11 4.64 2.33
CA GLN A 59 -0.28 4.03 3.36
C GLN A 59 -0.19 2.52 3.14
N GLY A 60 1.02 1.96 3.03
CA GLY A 60 1.23 0.52 2.97
C GLY A 60 0.78 -0.17 4.26
N ILE A 61 0.27 -1.39 4.12
CA ILE A 61 -0.19 -2.21 5.25
C ILE A 61 0.95 -3.11 5.70
N TRP A 62 1.27 -3.08 6.99
CA TRP A 62 2.18 -4.07 7.58
C TRP A 62 1.42 -5.34 7.94
N VAL A 63 1.96 -6.49 7.53
CA VAL A 63 1.57 -7.80 8.06
C VAL A 63 2.67 -8.36 8.95
N PRO A 64 2.35 -9.13 10.00
CA PRO A 64 3.36 -9.67 10.91
C PRO A 64 4.37 -10.56 10.20
N HIS A 65 3.89 -11.51 9.39
CA HIS A 65 4.70 -12.48 8.68
C HIS A 65 4.13 -12.77 7.29
N GLU A 66 5.01 -13.10 6.37
CA GLU A 66 4.64 -13.75 5.13
C GLU A 66 4.33 -15.22 5.44
N LEU A 67 3.09 -15.65 5.15
CA LEU A 67 2.63 -17.00 5.49
C LEU A 67 2.90 -17.95 4.32
N THR A 68 3.33 -19.16 4.64
CA THR A 68 3.39 -20.26 3.67
C THR A 68 1.98 -20.72 3.31
N GLU A 69 1.83 -21.37 2.16
CA GLU A 69 0.54 -21.96 1.74
C GLU A 69 -0.01 -22.93 2.79
N THR A 70 0.85 -23.73 3.40
CA THR A 70 0.50 -24.65 4.49
C THR A 70 -0.02 -23.92 5.73
N ALA A 71 0.61 -22.82 6.14
CA ALA A 71 0.16 -22.02 7.27
C ALA A 71 -1.16 -21.30 6.98
N LEU A 72 -1.38 -20.88 5.72
CA LEU A 72 -2.66 -20.32 5.29
C LEU A 72 -3.79 -21.34 5.38
N ASP A 73 -3.57 -22.57 4.90
CA ASP A 73 -4.58 -23.62 4.94
C ASP A 73 -4.91 -24.07 6.37
N GLN A 74 -3.88 -24.21 7.22
CA GLN A 74 -4.07 -24.50 8.65
C GLN A 74 -4.92 -23.41 9.33
N ARG A 75 -4.59 -22.14 9.11
CA ARG A 75 -5.37 -21.02 9.66
C ARG A 75 -6.81 -21.05 9.17
N ARG A 76 -7.04 -21.32 7.89
CA ARG A 76 -8.38 -21.43 7.30
C ARG A 76 -9.18 -22.53 7.97
N THR A 77 -8.59 -23.71 8.11
CA THR A 77 -9.21 -24.89 8.71
C THR A 77 -9.56 -24.66 10.18
N ILE A 78 -8.63 -24.12 10.98
CA ILE A 78 -8.87 -23.79 12.39
C ILE A 78 -10.00 -22.77 12.53
N CYS A 79 -9.98 -21.68 11.74
CA CYS A 79 -11.03 -20.67 11.77
C CYS A 79 -12.40 -21.23 11.39
N ALA A 80 -12.48 -22.09 10.37
CA ALA A 80 -13.73 -22.72 9.95
C ALA A 80 -14.32 -23.61 11.06
N SER A 81 -13.46 -24.41 11.71
CA SER A 81 -13.85 -25.25 12.85
C SER A 81 -14.34 -24.43 14.04
N LEU A 82 -13.62 -23.38 14.42
CA LEU A 82 -14.02 -22.48 15.51
C LEU A 82 -15.34 -21.77 15.22
N LEU A 83 -15.55 -21.34 13.96
CA LEU A 83 -16.81 -20.72 13.55
C LEU A 83 -17.98 -21.70 13.60
N SER A 84 -17.78 -22.95 13.18
CA SER A 84 -18.78 -24.00 13.29
C SER A 84 -19.14 -24.26 14.74
N TRP A 85 -18.13 -24.40 15.62
CA TRP A 85 -18.35 -24.58 17.05
C TRP A 85 -19.11 -23.41 17.68
N TYR A 86 -18.76 -22.17 17.34
CA TYR A 86 -19.43 -20.97 17.84
C TYR A 86 -20.92 -20.92 17.48
N LYS A 87 -21.29 -21.40 16.28
CA LYS A 87 -22.71 -21.47 15.86
C LYS A 87 -23.50 -22.50 16.67
N THR A 88 -22.86 -23.55 17.14
CA THR A 88 -23.49 -24.61 17.94
C THR A 88 -23.58 -24.25 19.42
N ASP A 89 -22.49 -23.74 20.02
CA ASP A 89 -22.46 -23.23 21.40
C ASP A 89 -21.65 -21.92 21.44
N PRO A 90 -22.30 -20.76 21.58
CA PRO A 90 -21.61 -19.47 21.66
C PRO A 90 -20.67 -19.36 22.86
N PHE A 91 -19.39 -19.70 22.67
CA PHE A 91 -18.40 -19.78 23.75
C PHE A 91 -17.63 -18.48 24.02
N LEU A 92 -17.83 -17.40 23.25
CA LEU A 92 -17.04 -16.16 23.34
C LEU A 92 -17.03 -15.54 24.75
N ARG A 93 -18.13 -15.64 25.50
CA ARG A 93 -18.22 -15.12 26.88
C ARG A 93 -17.35 -15.87 27.89
N ARG A 94 -16.89 -17.07 27.54
CA ARG A 94 -16.07 -17.93 28.40
C ARG A 94 -14.56 -17.80 28.11
N ILE A 95 -14.18 -17.07 27.07
CA ILE A 95 -12.79 -16.94 26.66
C ILE A 95 -12.08 -15.94 27.59
N VAL A 96 -10.95 -16.36 28.14
CA VAL A 96 -9.95 -15.49 28.76
C VAL A 96 -8.71 -15.53 27.87
N THR A 97 -8.22 -14.36 27.44
CA THR A 97 -7.00 -14.24 26.62
C THR A 97 -5.97 -13.37 27.32
N GLY A 98 -4.70 -13.58 26.99
CA GLY A 98 -3.57 -12.74 27.42
C GLY A 98 -2.44 -12.88 26.41
N ASP A 99 -1.73 -11.80 26.16
CA ASP A 99 -0.55 -11.76 25.29
C ASP A 99 0.40 -10.63 25.74
N GLU A 100 1.69 -10.78 25.47
CA GLU A 100 2.70 -9.78 25.79
C GLU A 100 2.93 -8.86 24.59
N LYS A 101 2.96 -7.55 24.84
CA LYS A 101 3.21 -6.55 23.79
C LYS A 101 4.36 -5.62 24.18
N TRP A 102 5.40 -5.62 23.36
CA TRP A 102 6.46 -4.61 23.43
C TRP A 102 5.91 -3.24 23.03
N VAL A 103 6.14 -2.24 23.87
CA VAL A 103 5.89 -0.82 23.56
C VAL A 103 7.20 -0.20 23.09
N LEU A 104 7.24 0.19 21.82
CA LEU A 104 8.44 0.74 21.21
C LEU A 104 8.49 2.26 21.36
N TYR A 105 9.70 2.81 21.53
CA TYR A 105 9.92 4.26 21.54
C TYR A 105 9.60 4.89 20.17
N ASN A 106 9.99 4.21 19.10
CA ASN A 106 9.66 4.59 17.73
C ASN A 106 8.85 3.46 17.08
N ASN A 107 7.67 3.79 16.55
CA ASN A 107 6.80 2.86 15.86
C ASN A 107 6.76 3.22 14.36
N PRO A 108 7.65 2.66 13.53
CA PRO A 108 7.72 3.02 12.12
C PRO A 108 6.44 2.64 11.39
N ILE A 109 5.88 3.60 10.67
CA ILE A 109 4.70 3.40 9.81
C ILE A 109 5.18 2.80 8.48
N GLY A 110 4.30 2.07 7.78
CA GLY A 110 4.63 1.45 6.49
C GLY A 110 5.16 2.44 5.47
N LYS A 111 5.86 1.95 4.45
CA LYS A 111 6.12 2.79 3.27
C LYS A 111 4.82 3.04 2.54
N LYS A 112 4.62 4.26 2.04
CA LYS A 112 3.48 4.59 1.20
C LYS A 112 3.67 4.00 -0.20
N GLN A 113 2.57 3.68 -0.88
CA GLN A 113 2.52 3.01 -2.18
C GLN A 113 1.59 3.78 -3.13
N TRP A 114 1.99 3.89 -4.40
CA TRP A 114 1.16 4.41 -5.47
C TRP A 114 0.21 3.34 -6.00
N LEU A 115 -1.09 3.54 -5.81
CA LEU A 115 -2.11 2.54 -6.15
C LEU A 115 -3.29 3.21 -6.83
N SER A 116 -4.11 2.44 -7.54
CA SER A 116 -5.37 2.96 -8.04
C SER A 116 -6.31 3.29 -6.87
N SER A 117 -7.21 4.25 -7.06
CA SER A 117 -8.12 4.72 -6.00
C SER A 117 -8.89 3.60 -5.28
N LYS A 118 -9.27 2.52 -5.97
CA LYS A 118 -10.01 1.38 -5.40
C LYS A 118 -9.14 0.21 -4.92
N GLU A 119 -7.84 0.23 -5.18
CA GLU A 119 -6.94 -0.89 -4.82
C GLU A 119 -6.57 -0.84 -3.34
N ALA A 120 -6.53 -2.01 -2.70
CA ALA A 120 -6.01 -2.15 -1.35
C ALA A 120 -4.47 -2.06 -1.35
N PRO A 121 -3.86 -1.48 -0.30
CA PRO A 121 -2.41 -1.49 -0.16
C PRO A 121 -1.82 -2.89 -0.17
N ILE A 122 -0.69 -3.05 -0.84
CA ILE A 122 0.03 -4.32 -0.88
C ILE A 122 0.65 -4.55 0.50
N PRO A 123 0.34 -5.69 1.16
CA PRO A 123 0.90 -6.01 2.45
C PRO A 123 2.42 -6.20 2.37
N THR A 124 3.15 -5.61 3.31
CA THR A 124 4.59 -5.85 3.50
C THR A 124 4.84 -6.52 4.85
N PRO A 125 5.72 -7.54 4.92
CA PRO A 125 6.10 -8.16 6.19
C PRO A 125 6.90 -7.20 7.06
N LYS A 126 6.56 -7.06 8.35
CA LYS A 126 7.34 -6.21 9.27
C LYS A 126 8.81 -6.64 9.27
N PRO A 127 9.78 -5.70 9.14
CA PRO A 127 11.19 -6.04 9.22
C PRO A 127 11.48 -6.63 10.60
N SER A 128 12.44 -7.56 10.66
CA SER A 128 12.89 -8.13 11.91
C SER A 128 13.38 -7.03 12.84
N LEU A 129 12.92 -7.05 14.09
CA LEU A 129 13.23 -6.03 15.08
C LEU A 129 14.69 -6.20 15.53
N THR A 130 15.61 -5.45 14.91
CA THR A 130 16.95 -5.22 15.48
C THR A 130 16.87 -4.04 16.46
N LEU A 131 16.25 -4.24 17.62
CA LEU A 131 16.00 -3.15 18.57
C LEU A 131 16.92 -3.19 19.81
N LYS A 132 17.51 -2.03 20.12
CA LYS A 132 18.02 -1.68 21.45
C LYS A 132 16.82 -1.47 22.37
N LYS A 133 16.82 -2.15 23.51
CA LYS A 133 15.73 -2.16 24.50
C LYS A 133 15.94 -1.02 25.50
N VAL A 134 14.84 -0.44 25.99
CA VAL A 134 14.84 0.35 27.23
C VAL A 134 14.25 -0.55 28.31
N LEU A 135 14.95 -0.69 29.43
CA LEU A 135 14.47 -1.37 30.64
C LEU A 135 13.45 -0.50 31.37
#